data_AF-A0A936N7I8-F1
#
_entry.id   AF-A0A936N7I8-F1
#
_cell.length_a   1.000
_cell.length_b   1.000
_cell.length_c   1.000
_cell.angle_alpha   90.00
_cell.angle_beta   90.00
_cell.angle_gamma   90.00
#
_symmetry.space_group_name_H-M   'P 1'
#
loop_
_entity.id
_entity.type
_entity.pdbx_description
1 polymer ?
#
loop_
_entity_poly.entity_id
_entity_poly.type
_entity_poly.pdbx_seq_one_letter_code
_entity_poly.pdbx_strand_id
1 'polypeptide(L)'
;MQKVSIPSWIKWLKYLGVFTVIFGALDPMEGSILITIGAGLLFLHAKLMHASNFKIYFILFLSILFGVAALFIISSFGGLGPQNLNMWWGLLILPYPLGWLTLIIYLALQGIKSIKK
;
A
#
# COMPACT_ATOMS: atom_id res chain seq x y z
N MET A 1 -11.33 -32.19 -11.16
CA MET A 1 -10.86 -30.82 -10.88
C MET A 1 -9.35 -30.88 -10.63
N GLN A 2 -8.53 -30.43 -11.59
CA GLN A 2 -7.07 -30.41 -11.42
C GLN A 2 -6.70 -29.45 -10.28
N LYS A 3 -5.92 -29.91 -9.30
CA LYS A 3 -5.26 -29.04 -8.32
C LYS A 3 -4.22 -28.20 -9.08
N VAL A 4 -4.59 -26.98 -9.46
CA VAL A 4 -3.62 -26.01 -9.98
C VAL A 4 -2.63 -25.71 -8.85
N SER A 5 -1.39 -26.15 -9.02
CA SER A 5 -0.33 -25.91 -8.06
C SER A 5 0.10 -24.45 -8.14
N ILE A 6 -0.05 -23.72 -7.03
CA ILE A 6 0.37 -22.30 -6.97
C ILE A 6 1.90 -22.25 -6.92
N PRO A 7 2.56 -21.57 -7.88
CA PRO A 7 4.01 -21.42 -7.87
C PRO A 7 4.54 -20.76 -6.59
N SER A 8 5.69 -21.20 -6.10
CA SER A 8 6.30 -20.70 -4.86
C SER A 8 6.60 -19.19 -4.90
N TRP A 9 6.98 -18.65 -6.06
CA TRP A 9 7.27 -17.22 -6.23
C TRP A 9 6.03 -16.34 -5.96
N ILE A 10 4.82 -16.83 -6.24
CA ILE A 10 3.59 -16.09 -5.93
C ILE A 10 3.41 -15.95 -4.42
N LYS A 11 3.69 -17.01 -3.64
CA LYS A 11 3.63 -16.95 -2.17
C LYS A 11 4.61 -15.92 -1.62
N TRP A 12 5.81 -15.84 -2.21
CA TRP A 12 6.83 -14.86 -1.82
C TRP A 12 6.37 -13.42 -2.02
N LEU A 13 5.59 -13.11 -3.08
CA LEU A 13 5.03 -11.77 -3.26
C LEU A 13 4.21 -11.31 -2.05
N LYS A 14 3.42 -12.20 -1.46
CA LYS A 14 2.63 -11.88 -0.27
C LYS A 14 3.52 -11.56 0.92
N TYR A 15 4.49 -12.42 1.23
CA TYR A 15 5.36 -12.24 2.40
C TYR A 15 6.22 -10.99 2.28
N LEU A 16 6.85 -10.78 1.12
CA LEU A 16 7.62 -9.57 0.83
C LEU A 16 6.72 -8.32 0.86
N GLY A 17 5.53 -8.40 0.30
CA GLY A 17 4.55 -7.31 0.33
C GLY A 17 4.15 -6.90 1.75
N VAL A 18 3.81 -7.86 2.62
CA VAL A 18 3.53 -7.56 4.04
C VAL A 18 4.76 -7.00 4.72
N PHE A 19 5.91 -7.63 4.56
CA PHE A 19 7.16 -7.22 5.21
C PHE A 19 7.53 -5.77 4.88
N THR A 20 7.55 -5.43 3.59
CA THR A 20 7.89 -4.08 3.11
C THR A 20 6.90 -3.01 3.55
N VAL A 21 5.59 -3.32 3.60
CA VAL A 21 4.57 -2.38 4.15
C VAL A 21 4.83 -2.12 5.63
N ILE A 22 5.05 -3.16 6.43
CA ILE A 22 5.26 -3.01 7.88
C ILE A 22 6.56 -2.27 8.17
N PHE A 23 7.66 -2.62 7.49
CA PHE A 23 8.94 -1.93 7.66
C PHE A 23 8.88 -0.47 7.22
N GLY A 24 8.27 -0.19 6.07
CA GLY A 24 8.10 1.19 5.60
C GLY A 24 7.17 2.01 6.49
N ALA A 25 6.24 1.38 7.23
CA ALA A 25 5.37 2.06 8.16
C ALA A 25 6.03 2.43 9.50
N LEU A 26 7.24 1.93 9.79
CA LEU A 26 8.01 2.37 10.97
C LEU A 26 8.40 3.84 10.86
N ASP A 27 8.71 4.28 9.64
CA ASP A 27 8.90 5.68 9.31
C ASP A 27 8.18 6.00 7.99
N PRO A 28 6.90 6.39 8.04
CA PRO A 28 6.10 6.54 6.84
C PRO A 28 6.58 7.61 5.86
N MET A 29 7.40 8.59 6.25
CA MET A 29 7.86 9.60 5.30
C MET A 29 8.97 9.03 4.41
N GLU A 30 10.04 8.54 5.01
CA GLU A 30 11.17 7.87 4.35
C GLU A 30 10.78 6.53 3.74
N GLY A 31 9.91 5.78 4.43
CA GLY A 31 9.41 4.46 4.03
C GLY A 31 8.28 4.48 3.01
N SER A 32 7.88 5.63 2.50
CA SER A 32 6.78 5.77 1.52
C SER A 32 6.97 4.95 0.24
N ILE A 33 8.21 4.87 -0.25
CA ILE A 33 8.56 4.04 -1.40
C ILE A 33 8.40 2.54 -1.06
N LEU A 34 8.87 2.11 0.12
CA LEU A 34 8.74 0.73 0.60
C LEU A 34 7.27 0.33 0.75
N ILE A 35 6.44 1.20 1.33
CA ILE A 35 5.00 0.99 1.47
C ILE A 35 4.34 0.87 0.09
N THR A 36 4.70 1.72 -0.87
CA THR A 36 4.14 1.70 -2.22
C THR A 36 4.49 0.40 -2.94
N ILE A 37 5.76 -0.02 -2.88
CA ILE A 37 6.21 -1.29 -3.46
C ILE A 37 5.47 -2.46 -2.80
N GLY A 38 5.38 -2.47 -1.48
CA GLY A 38 4.71 -3.52 -0.73
C GLY A 38 3.22 -3.64 -1.05
N ALA A 39 2.52 -2.51 -1.14
CA ALA A 39 1.13 -2.47 -1.58
C ALA A 39 0.97 -3.00 -3.02
N GLY A 40 1.90 -2.65 -3.92
CA GLY A 40 1.95 -3.19 -5.28
C GLY A 40 2.15 -4.71 -5.33
N LEU A 41 3.08 -5.24 -4.53
CA LEU A 41 3.31 -6.69 -4.41
C LEU A 41 2.06 -7.42 -3.89
N LEU A 42 1.36 -6.87 -2.89
CA LEU A 42 0.13 -7.44 -2.35
C LEU A 42 -1.01 -7.43 -3.36
N PHE A 43 -1.15 -6.34 -4.12
CA PHE A 43 -2.10 -6.26 -5.23
C PHE A 43 -1.79 -7.31 -6.31
N LEU A 44 -0.52 -7.42 -6.75
CA LEU A 44 -0.11 -8.39 -7.75
C LEU A 44 -0.37 -9.82 -7.28
N HIS A 45 -0.03 -10.14 -6.03
CA HIS A 45 -0.36 -11.42 -5.42
C HIS A 45 -1.87 -11.69 -5.46
N ALA A 46 -2.70 -10.75 -4.99
CA ALA A 46 -4.16 -10.93 -4.95
C ALA A 46 -4.76 -11.11 -6.35
N LYS A 47 -4.25 -10.39 -7.35
CA LYS A 47 -4.67 -10.49 -8.75
C LYS A 47 -4.29 -11.85 -9.36
N LEU A 48 -3.06 -12.30 -9.17
CA LEU A 48 -2.56 -13.59 -9.68
C LEU A 48 -3.26 -14.78 -9.02
N MET A 49 -3.68 -14.63 -7.77
CA MET A 49 -4.45 -15.62 -7.03
C MET A 49 -5.95 -15.61 -7.36
N HIS A 50 -6.39 -14.75 -8.30
CA HIS A 50 -7.81 -14.52 -8.63
C HIS A 50 -8.68 -14.30 -7.39
N ALA A 51 -8.14 -13.65 -6.37
CA ALA A 51 -8.83 -13.47 -5.10
C ALA A 51 -10.00 -12.48 -5.29
N SER A 52 -11.17 -12.79 -4.73
CA SER A 52 -12.36 -11.93 -4.84
C SER A 52 -12.12 -10.50 -4.31
N ASN A 53 -11.16 -10.35 -3.41
CA ASN A 53 -10.79 -9.09 -2.77
C ASN A 53 -9.67 -8.31 -3.47
N PHE A 54 -9.22 -8.71 -4.67
CA PHE A 54 -8.10 -8.04 -5.36
C PHE A 54 -8.38 -6.54 -5.61
N LYS A 55 -9.64 -6.15 -5.81
CA LYS A 55 -10.07 -4.76 -6.01
C LYS A 55 -9.74 -3.88 -4.81
N ILE A 56 -9.83 -4.42 -3.59
CA ILE A 56 -9.49 -3.69 -2.36
C ILE A 56 -7.99 -3.35 -2.38
N TYR A 57 -7.13 -4.34 -2.62
CA TYR A 57 -5.69 -4.11 -2.74
C TYR A 57 -5.33 -3.13 -3.87
N PHE A 58 -6.04 -3.19 -5.00
CA PHE A 58 -5.84 -2.27 -6.11
C PHE A 58 -6.16 -0.81 -5.74
N ILE A 59 -7.32 -0.57 -5.11
CA ILE A 59 -7.73 0.76 -4.67
C ILE A 59 -6.75 1.32 -3.64
N LEU A 60 -6.34 0.49 -2.67
CA LEU A 60 -5.37 0.90 -1.65
C LEU A 60 -4.00 1.21 -2.26
N PHE A 61 -3.53 0.39 -3.19
CA PHE A 61 -2.29 0.64 -3.92
C PHE A 61 -2.34 1.95 -4.70
N LEU A 62 -3.42 2.23 -5.43
CA LEU A 62 -3.58 3.50 -6.16
C LEU A 62 -3.66 4.71 -5.23
N SER A 63 -4.37 4.58 -4.11
CA SER A 63 -4.47 5.63 -3.09
C SER A 63 -3.08 5.98 -2.53
N ILE A 64 -2.29 4.97 -2.17
CA ILE A 64 -0.91 5.13 -1.69
C ILE A 64 -0.06 5.77 -2.79
N LEU A 65 -0.04 5.20 -4.00
CA LEU A 65 0.77 5.66 -5.11
C LEU A 65 0.50 7.13 -5.45
N PHE A 66 -0.78 7.53 -5.50
CA PHE A 66 -1.18 8.89 -5.78
C PHE A 66 -0.75 9.86 -4.67
N GLY A 67 -1.00 9.49 -3.41
CA GLY A 67 -0.61 10.33 -2.28
C GLY A 67 0.91 10.48 -2.14
N VAL A 68 1.68 9.41 -2.43
CA VAL A 68 3.15 9.48 -2.47
C VAL A 68 3.62 10.36 -3.63
N ALA A 69 3.05 10.21 -4.82
CA ALA A 69 3.39 11.08 -5.95
C ALA A 69 3.11 12.55 -5.62
N ALA A 70 1.95 12.85 -5.00
CA ALA A 70 1.62 14.20 -4.55
C ALA A 70 2.62 14.72 -3.49
N LEU A 71 3.01 13.89 -2.52
CA LEU A 71 4.00 14.22 -1.50
C LEU A 71 5.34 14.63 -2.13
N PHE A 72 5.83 13.85 -3.11
CA PHE A 72 7.09 14.15 -3.80
C PHE A 72 7.00 15.43 -4.64
N ILE A 73 5.88 15.64 -5.35
CA ILE A 73 5.65 16.86 -6.14
C ILE A 73 5.57 18.09 -5.24
N ILE A 74 4.83 18.03 -4.14
CA ILE A 74 4.71 19.15 -3.20
C ILE A 74 6.07 19.46 -2.56
N SER A 75 6.84 18.42 -2.21
CA SER A 75 8.18 18.57 -1.65
C SER A 75 9.16 19.22 -2.63
N SER A 76 9.07 18.92 -3.93
CA SER A 76 9.93 19.55 -4.94
C SER A 76 9.64 21.03 -5.17
N PHE A 77 8.43 21.50 -4.85
CA PHE A 77 8.06 22.93 -4.83
C PHE A 77 8.38 23.65 -3.52
N GLY A 78 9.16 23.03 -2.62
CA GLY A 78 9.53 23.61 -1.32
C GLY A 78 8.53 23.34 -0.20
N GLY A 79 7.52 22.50 -0.43
CA GLY A 79 6.56 22.08 0.59
C GLY A 79 5.35 22.99 0.75
N LEU A 80 4.58 22.76 1.83
CA LEU A 80 3.38 23.53 2.15
C LEU A 80 3.73 24.74 3.03
N GLY A 81 3.16 25.91 2.75
CA GLY A 81 3.30 27.06 3.64
C GLY A 81 3.04 28.43 3.00
N PRO A 82 3.07 29.52 3.79
CA PRO A 82 2.74 30.87 3.34
C PRO A 82 3.64 31.42 2.22
N GLN A 83 4.87 30.92 2.13
CA GLN A 83 5.85 31.32 1.11
C GLN A 83 5.94 30.32 -0.06
N ASN A 84 5.24 29.18 0.01
CA ASN A 84 5.33 28.08 -0.94
C ASN A 84 3.91 27.73 -1.46
N LEU A 85 3.56 26.44 -1.50
CA LEU A 85 2.23 26.00 -1.91
C LEU A 85 1.18 26.29 -0.84
N ASN A 86 0.00 26.73 -1.28
CA ASN A 86 -1.17 26.91 -0.42
C ASN A 86 -1.53 25.59 0.30
N MET A 87 -1.98 25.67 1.56
CA MET A 87 -2.35 24.54 2.42
C MET A 87 -3.31 23.54 1.76
N TRP A 88 -4.19 23.98 0.87
CA TRP A 88 -5.13 23.10 0.15
C TRP A 88 -4.45 22.01 -0.68
N TRP A 89 -3.21 22.24 -1.13
CA TRP A 89 -2.40 21.21 -1.80
C TRP A 89 -2.11 20.02 -0.87
N GLY A 90 -2.09 20.23 0.45
CA GLY A 90 -1.94 19.17 1.43
C GLY A 90 -3.06 18.12 1.40
N LEU A 91 -4.25 18.46 0.89
CA LEU A 91 -5.33 17.49 0.70
C LEU A 91 -4.96 16.38 -0.28
N LEU A 92 -4.10 16.66 -1.27
CA LEU A 92 -3.63 15.68 -2.23
C LEU A 92 -2.71 14.62 -1.61
N ILE A 93 -2.15 14.91 -0.42
CA ILE A 93 -1.32 13.96 0.33
C ILE A 93 -2.19 12.96 1.09
N LEU A 94 -3.42 13.33 1.51
CA LEU A 94 -4.32 12.48 2.33
C LEU A 94 -4.55 11.04 1.83
N PRO A 95 -4.63 10.77 0.51
CA PRO A 95 -4.73 9.40 0.00
C PRO A 95 -3.59 8.49 0.47
N TYR A 96 -2.40 9.03 0.76
CA TYR A 96 -1.27 8.26 1.28
C TYR A 96 -1.52 7.68 2.68
N PRO A 97 -1.69 8.49 3.75
CA PRO A 97 -1.96 7.97 5.09
C PRO A 97 -3.22 7.13 5.16
N LEU A 98 -4.29 7.54 4.47
CA LEU A 98 -5.52 6.74 4.42
C LEU A 98 -5.30 5.37 3.77
N GLY A 99 -4.54 5.32 2.68
CA GLY A 99 -4.27 4.09 1.96
C GLY A 99 -3.48 3.07 2.78
N TRP A 100 -2.36 3.48 3.38
CA TRP A 100 -1.50 2.52 4.10
C TRP A 100 -2.06 2.13 5.46
N LEU A 101 -2.73 3.04 6.19
CA LEU A 101 -3.41 2.68 7.44
C LEU A 101 -4.51 1.66 7.20
N THR A 102 -5.35 1.90 6.18
CA THR A 102 -6.42 0.96 5.80
C THR A 102 -5.84 -0.37 5.36
N LEU A 103 -4.71 -0.38 4.63
CA LEU A 103 -4.04 -1.60 4.23
C LEU A 103 -3.54 -2.42 5.43
N ILE A 104 -2.89 -1.79 6.41
CA ILE A 104 -2.43 -2.48 7.63
C ILE A 104 -3.61 -3.07 8.40
N ILE A 105 -4.67 -2.29 8.62
CA ILE A 105 -5.89 -2.76 9.29
C ILE A 105 -6.47 -3.97 8.54
N TYR A 106 -6.57 -3.88 7.21
CA TYR A 106 -7.12 -4.93 6.38
C TYR A 106 -6.27 -6.22 6.41
N LEU A 107 -4.95 -6.10 6.47
CA LEU A 107 -4.02 -7.23 6.64
C LEU A 107 -4.18 -7.87 8.03
N ALA A 108 -4.28 -7.06 9.09
CA ALA A 108 -4.48 -7.54 10.45
C ALA A 108 -5.80 -8.32 10.58
N LEU A 109 -6.90 -7.77 10.04
CA LEU A 109 -8.21 -8.44 10.04
C LEU A 109 -8.19 -9.78 9.29
N GLN A 110 -7.47 -9.88 8.17
CA GLN A 110 -7.30 -11.15 7.46
C GLN A 110 -6.44 -12.14 8.25
N GLY A 111 -5.37 -11.68 8.89
CA GLY A 111 -4.53 -12.50 9.77
C GLY A 111 -5.34 -13.12 10.91
N ILE A 112 -6.13 -12.30 11.62
CA ILE A 112 -7.00 -12.76 12.70
C ILE A 112 -8.02 -13.78 12.22
N LYS A 113 -8.69 -13.52 11.07
CA LYS A 113 -9.65 -14.46 10.47
C LYS A 113 -9.00 -15.80 10.08
N SER A 114 -7.73 -15.79 9.68
CA SER A 114 -7.00 -17.00 9.31
C SER A 114 -6.62 -17.88 10.50
N ILE A 115 -6.51 -17.32 11.71
CA ILE A 115 -6.19 -18.07 12.94
C ILE A 115 -7.44 -18.73 13.52
N LYS A 116 -8.61 -18.09 13.37
CA LYS A 116 -9.90 -18.58 13.90
C LYS A 116 -10.53 -19.70 13.08
N LYS A 117 -9.96 -20.05 11.93
CA LYS A 117 -10.50 -21.03 10.98
C LYS A 117 -9.64 -22.29 11.00
#